data_AF-A0A257WZ90-F1
#
_entry.id   AF-A0A257WZ90-F1
#
_cell.length_a   1.000
_cell.length_b   1.000
_cell.length_c   1.000
_cell.angle_alpha   90.00
_cell.angle_beta   90.00
_cell.angle_gamma   90.00
#
_symmetry.space_group_name_H-M   'P 1'
#
loop_
_entity.id
_entity.type
_entity.pdbx_description
1 polymer ?
#
loop_
_entity_poly.entity_id
_entity_poly.type
_entity_poly.pdbx_seq_one_letter_code
_entity_poly.pdbx_strand_id
1 'polypeptide(L)'
;MGISESSRSGARPVDDVKGILKAELKRRGLTYADLVARLAEHGVVESEANLRNKISRGSFTAAFFLQCLVAIGCEYVQIQVPVTRR
;
A
#
# COMPACT_ATOMS: atom_id res chain seq x y z
N MET A 1 -13.42 25.87 29.17
CA MET A 1 -13.84 24.77 28.27
C MET A 1 -12.72 24.59 27.25
N GLY A 2 -11.72 23.78 27.60
CA GLY A 2 -10.52 23.60 26.77
C GLY A 2 -10.86 22.78 25.54
N ILE A 3 -10.70 23.39 24.37
CA ILE A 3 -10.69 22.66 23.10
C ILE A 3 -9.35 21.94 23.02
N SER A 4 -9.46 20.63 23.22
CA SER A 4 -8.42 19.64 23.19
C SER A 4 -7.55 19.76 21.94
N GLU A 5 -6.26 19.94 22.18
CA GLU A 5 -5.18 19.57 21.27
C GLU A 5 -5.43 18.15 20.76
N SER A 6 -5.94 18.03 19.52
CA SER A 6 -5.78 16.80 18.76
C SER A 6 -4.37 16.82 18.19
N SER A 7 -3.44 16.47 19.07
CA SER A 7 -2.07 16.09 18.77
C SER A 7 -2.09 15.11 17.59
N ARG A 8 -1.75 15.59 16.39
CA ARG A 8 -1.33 14.73 15.28
C ARG A 8 0.01 14.11 15.68
N SER A 9 -0.10 13.03 16.42
CA SER A 9 0.99 12.17 16.89
C SER A 9 1.89 11.79 15.70
N GLY A 10 3.08 12.39 15.66
CA GLY A 10 4.23 11.72 16.26
C GLY A 10 4.67 10.40 15.61
N ALA A 11 4.75 10.35 14.29
CA ALA A 11 5.72 9.58 13.49
C ALA A 11 5.20 9.68 12.05
N ARG A 12 5.95 10.29 11.13
CA ARG A 12 5.73 9.98 9.71
C ARG A 12 6.48 8.67 9.53
N PRO A 13 5.82 7.49 9.44
CA PRO A 13 6.53 6.37 8.88
C PRO A 13 7.01 6.88 7.52
N VAL A 14 8.29 6.72 7.21
CA VAL A 14 8.70 6.61 5.80
C VAL A 14 7.58 5.82 5.11
N ASP A 15 6.96 6.35 4.06
CA ASP A 15 5.76 5.73 3.48
C ASP A 15 6.08 4.25 3.16
N ASP A 16 5.77 3.35 4.09
CA ASP A 16 6.15 1.95 3.97
C ASP A 16 5.42 1.45 2.73
N VAL A 17 6.08 0.65 1.91
CA VAL A 17 5.50 0.15 0.64
C VAL A 17 4.12 -0.49 0.86
N LYS A 18 3.88 -1.07 2.04
CA LYS A 18 2.57 -1.59 2.49
C LYS A 18 1.50 -0.50 2.66
N GLY A 19 1.86 0.66 3.18
CA GLY A 19 0.96 1.80 3.40
C GLY A 19 0.53 2.41 2.09
N ILE A 20 1.48 2.56 1.15
CA ILE A 20 1.20 2.98 -0.22
C ILE A 20 0.20 2.02 -0.88
N LEU A 21 0.48 0.72 -0.87
CA LEU A 21 -0.40 -0.25 -1.52
C LEU A 21 -1.80 -0.29 -0.88
N LYS A 22 -1.90 -0.19 0.45
CA LYS A 22 -3.19 -0.10 1.15
C LYS A 22 -3.97 1.16 0.81
N ALA A 23 -3.28 2.30 0.69
CA ALA A 23 -3.91 3.56 0.30
C ALA A 23 -4.46 3.45 -1.13
N GLU A 24 -3.71 2.86 -2.05
CA GLU A 24 -4.11 2.64 -3.44
C GLU A 24 -5.29 1.68 -3.58
N LEU A 25 -5.35 0.61 -2.78
CA LEU A 25 -6.52 -0.27 -2.70
C LEU A 25 -7.75 0.48 -2.18
N LYS A 26 -7.60 1.24 -1.09
CA LYS A 26 -8.70 2.02 -0.51
C LYS A 26 -9.22 3.10 -1.47
N ARG A 27 -8.34 3.78 -2.20
CA ARG A 27 -8.72 4.81 -3.20
C ARG A 27 -9.58 4.22 -4.33
N ARG A 28 -9.35 2.95 -4.69
CA ARG A 28 -10.09 2.25 -5.75
C ARG A 28 -11.24 1.39 -5.24
N GLY A 29 -11.47 1.34 -3.92
CA GLY A 29 -12.50 0.51 -3.31
C GLY A 29 -12.27 -1.00 -3.46
N LEU A 30 -11.01 -1.43 -3.61
CA LEU A 30 -10.65 -2.83 -3.83
C LEU A 30 -10.29 -3.53 -2.51
N THR A 31 -10.71 -4.78 -2.39
CA THR A 31 -10.33 -5.67 -1.30
C THR A 31 -9.07 -6.47 -1.65
N TYR A 32 -8.50 -7.18 -0.67
CA TYR A 32 -7.39 -8.11 -0.94
C TYR A 32 -7.82 -9.27 -1.85
N ALA A 33 -9.08 -9.72 -1.75
CA ALA A 33 -9.62 -10.74 -2.64
C ALA A 33 -9.67 -10.25 -4.09
N ASP A 34 -10.08 -8.99 -4.31
CA ASP A 34 -10.07 -8.38 -5.65
C ASP A 34 -8.65 -8.23 -6.20
N LEU A 35 -7.69 -7.86 -5.35
CA LEU A 35 -6.28 -7.78 -5.75
C LEU A 35 -5.75 -9.17 -6.15
N VAL A 36 -6.08 -10.23 -5.40
CA VAL A 36 -5.72 -11.61 -5.78
C VAL A 36 -6.32 -12.00 -7.14
N ALA A 37 -7.60 -11.73 -7.35
CA ALA A 37 -8.28 -12.06 -8.60
C ALA A 37 -7.61 -11.36 -9.79
N ARG A 38 -7.34 -10.04 -9.65
CA ARG A 38 -6.67 -9.25 -10.69
C ARG A 38 -5.22 -9.68 -10.90
N LEU A 39 -4.48 -10.02 -9.85
CA LEU A 39 -3.13 -10.57 -9.97
C LEU A 39 -3.12 -11.87 -10.76
N ALA A 40 -4.13 -12.73 -10.59
CA ALA A 40 -4.26 -13.96 -11.35
C ALA A 40 -4.46 -13.71 -12.85
N GLU A 41 -5.18 -12.64 -13.24
CA GLU A 41 -5.31 -12.20 -14.64
C GLU A 41 -3.96 -11.80 -15.25
N HIS A 42 -3.02 -11.33 -14.42
CA HIS A 42 -1.64 -10.99 -14.80
C HIS A 42 -0.65 -12.15 -14.62
N GLY A 43 -1.14 -13.38 -14.38
CA GLY A 43 -0.31 -14.58 -14.23
C GLY A 43 0.36 -14.74 -12.86
N VAL A 44 -0.03 -13.91 -11.87
CA VAL A 44 0.48 -13.97 -10.50
C VAL A 44 -0.54 -14.67 -9.61
N VAL A 45 -0.30 -15.95 -9.33
CA VAL A 45 -1.18 -16.74 -8.44
C VAL A 45 -0.73 -16.56 -7.01
N GLU A 46 -1.54 -15.84 -6.23
CA GLU A 46 -1.35 -15.62 -4.80
C GLU A 46 -2.63 -15.98 -4.05
N SER A 47 -2.53 -16.53 -2.84
CA SER A 47 -3.70 -16.68 -1.96
C SER A 47 -3.89 -15.41 -1.13
N GLU A 48 -5.13 -15.08 -0.75
CA GLU A 48 -5.42 -13.89 0.07
C GLU A 48 -4.60 -13.87 1.37
N ALA A 49 -4.43 -15.03 2.03
CA ALA A 49 -3.60 -15.17 3.21
C ALA A 49 -2.12 -14.88 2.93
N ASN A 50 -1.58 -15.38 1.82
CA ASN A 50 -0.18 -15.17 1.45
C ASN A 50 0.08 -13.70 1.06
N LEU A 51 -0.81 -13.11 0.26
CA LEU A 51 -0.79 -11.70 -0.10
C LEU A 51 -0.84 -10.81 1.15
N ARG A 52 -1.78 -11.07 2.07
CA ARG A 52 -1.90 -10.34 3.34
C ARG A 52 -0.60 -10.44 4.14
N ASN A 53 -0.03 -11.63 4.27
CA ASN A 53 1.21 -11.85 5.01
C ASN A 53 2.40 -11.11 4.35
N LYS A 54 2.50 -11.15 3.02
CA LYS A 54 3.56 -10.51 2.23
C LYS A 54 3.50 -8.98 2.35
N ILE A 55 2.30 -8.41 2.22
CA ILE A 55 2.07 -6.98 2.43
C ILE A 55 2.33 -6.58 3.89
N SER A 56 1.89 -7.40 4.86
CA SER A 56 2.10 -7.14 6.28
C SER A 56 3.58 -7.12 6.68
N ARG A 57 4.38 -8.01 6.09
CA ARG A 57 5.84 -8.05 6.29
C ARG A 57 6.55 -6.86 5.66
N GLY A 58 5.96 -6.22 4.64
CA GLY A 58 6.49 -5.01 4.00
C GLY A 58 7.77 -5.24 3.17
N SER A 59 8.23 -6.48 3.03
CA SER A 59 9.39 -6.86 2.22
C SER A 59 8.92 -7.73 1.07
N PHE A 60 8.90 -7.16 -0.13
CA PHE A 60 8.61 -7.83 -1.39
C PHE A 60 9.40 -7.17 -2.51
N THR A 61 9.51 -7.86 -3.64
CA THR A 61 10.27 -7.36 -4.78
C THR A 61 9.57 -6.15 -5.41
N ALA A 62 10.35 -5.24 -6.00
CA ALA A 62 9.80 -4.12 -6.77
C ALA A 62 8.94 -4.60 -7.95
N ALA A 63 9.29 -5.76 -8.55
CA ALA A 63 8.48 -6.39 -9.58
C ALA A 63 7.08 -6.75 -9.08
N PHE A 64 6.97 -7.36 -7.90
CA PHE A 64 5.69 -7.69 -7.29
C PHE A 64 4.87 -6.42 -6.97
N PHE A 65 5.54 -5.36 -6.51
CA PHE A 65 4.89 -4.08 -6.28
C PHE A 65 4.25 -3.53 -7.55
N LEU A 66 5.01 -3.48 -8.65
CA LEU A 66 4.53 -3.02 -9.95
C LEU A 66 3.40 -3.90 -10.49
N GLN A 67 3.49 -5.22 -10.34
CA GLN A 67 2.40 -6.14 -10.71
C GLN A 67 1.12 -5.81 -9.96
N CYS A 68 1.19 -5.55 -8.65
CA CYS A 68 0.02 -5.11 -7.88
C CYS A 68 -0.54 -3.78 -8.38
N LEU A 69 0.32 -2.81 -8.70
CA LEU A 69 -0.10 -1.51 -9.23
C LEU A 69 -0.78 -1.64 -10.60
N VAL A 70 -0.21 -2.44 -11.51
CA VAL A 70 -0.79 -2.70 -12.83
C VAL A 70 -2.13 -3.43 -12.68
N ALA A 71 -2.21 -4.44 -11.82
CA ALA A 71 -3.42 -5.22 -11.57
C ALA A 71 -4.59 -4.36 -11.06
N ILE A 72 -4.31 -3.35 -10.24
CA ILE A 72 -5.33 -2.43 -9.75
C ILE A 72 -5.59 -1.24 -10.69
N GLY A 73 -4.88 -1.13 -11.83
CA GLY A 73 -4.98 0.02 -12.73
C GLY A 73 -4.44 1.31 -12.10
N CYS A 74 -3.28 1.23 -11.44
CA CYS A 74 -2.58 2.38 -10.92
C CYS A 74 -1.55 2.89 -11.92
N GLU A 75 -1.81 4.07 -12.48
CA GLU A 75 -0.92 4.74 -13.44
C GLU A 75 0.24 5.47 -12.76
N TYR A 76 0.00 6.06 -11.58
CA TYR A 76 1.02 6.80 -10.83
C TYR A 76 0.82 6.66 -9.33
N VAL A 77 1.94 6.63 -8.61
CA VAL A 77 2.00 6.63 -7.15
C VAL A 77 2.77 7.85 -6.69
N GLN A 78 2.19 8.62 -5.77
CA GLN A 78 2.87 9.76 -5.16
C GLN A 78 3.59 9.30 -3.88
N ILE A 79 4.91 9.44 -3.87
CA ILE A 79 5.74 9.12 -2.70
C ILE A 79 6.06 10.43 -1.97
N GLN A 80 5.74 10.51 -0.68
CA GLN A 80 6.17 11.66 0.12
C GLN A 80 7.62 11.46 0.53
N VAL A 81 8.51 12.23 -0.07
CA VAL A 81 9.92 12.23 0.33
C VAL A 81 10.02 12.97 1.67
N PRO A 82 10.58 12.34 2.73
CA PRO A 82 10.81 13.05 3.97
C PRO A 82 11.76 14.21 3.70
N VAL A 83 11.31 15.42 4.03
CA VAL A 83 12.17 16.61 4.01
C VAL A 83 13.19 16.44 5.13
N THR A 84 14.36 15.91 4.80
CA THR A 84 15.51 15.88 5.70
C THR A 84 15.98 17.30 5.89
N ARG A 85 15.47 17.97 6.93
CA ARG A 85 15.99 19.27 7.36
C ARG A 85 17.37 19.02 7.95
N ARG A 86 18.42 19.31 7.17
CA ARG A 86 19.79 19.44 7.68
C ARG A 86 19.90 20.69 8.54
#